data_AF-A0A974WXU4-F1
#
_entry.id   AF-A0A974WXU4-F1
#
_cell.length_a   1.000
_cell.length_b   1.000
_cell.length_c   1.000
_cell.angle_alpha   90.00
_cell.angle_beta   90.00
_cell.angle_gamma   90.00
#
_symmetry.space_group_name_H-M   'P 1'
#
loop_
_entity.id
_entity.type
_entity.pdbx_description
1 polymer ?
#
loop_
_entity_poly.entity_id
_entity_poly.type
_entity_poly.pdbx_seq_one_letter_code
_entity_poly.pdbx_strand_id
1 'polypeptide(L)'
;MIKLAESSLMLIDANGVMSNFDPERLQAKIIRCFLAAGIQEIYLAEDIALAVEFALEQSKRDEKVFALSEVNSTVVRILEDTGFPEAANVYTRGNSCSRVTFNSESETISKLIKKHLGLEGSSLDFLTGKVIEASSKLNIKNAPPTLFVELAKYYETEELPGNAIEPLPMETWEESKHWLVKMEDLYKRLNAASRNLIDAKVLRLTGVSSMFPSIRIFFMINEFVNFHGLEGPLTEMILIPYLFSASKAISNCITTAQEMTIESSGNIELPVFLNIPDMSNFATSCLQASWPECEKDCRDMVAPLCQSLSAPVFKLKIS
;
A
#
# COMPACT_ATOMS: atom_id res chain seq x y z
N MET A 1 -27.35 -5.93 13.77
CA MET A 1 -27.72 -5.62 12.36
C MET A 1 -27.02 -4.32 12.00
N ILE A 2 -25.77 -4.38 11.54
CA ILE A 2 -25.03 -3.18 11.13
C ILE A 2 -25.29 -3.03 9.64
N LYS A 3 -26.00 -1.95 9.26
CA LYS A 3 -26.10 -1.53 7.87
C LYS A 3 -24.69 -1.12 7.44
N LEU A 4 -23.99 -1.98 6.72
CA LEU A 4 -22.86 -1.57 5.88
C LEU A 4 -23.44 -0.56 4.90
N ALA A 5 -23.19 0.73 5.15
CA ALA A 5 -23.47 1.75 4.16
C ALA A 5 -22.53 1.48 2.99
N GLU A 6 -23.05 0.90 1.91
CA GLU A 6 -22.43 0.94 0.60
C GLU A 6 -22.27 2.41 0.22
N SER A 7 -21.17 3.01 0.66
CA SER A 7 -20.72 4.30 0.16
C SER A 7 -20.17 4.05 -1.23
N SER A 8 -21.03 4.05 -2.25
CA SER A 8 -20.58 3.90 -3.63
C SER A 8 -19.76 5.14 -4.03
N LEU A 9 -18.45 5.05 -3.88
CA LEU A 9 -17.49 5.99 -4.46
C LEU A 9 -17.65 5.91 -5.99
N MET A 10 -17.97 7.04 -6.63
CA MET A 10 -18.14 7.11 -8.08
C MET A 10 -16.97 7.83 -8.73
N LEU A 11 -16.48 7.27 -9.83
CA LEU A 11 -15.41 7.78 -10.66
C LEU A 11 -15.96 8.31 -11.97
N ILE A 12 -15.55 9.52 -12.34
CA ILE A 12 -15.80 10.10 -13.67
C ILE A 12 -14.55 9.90 -14.52
N ASP A 13 -14.68 9.17 -15.62
CA ASP A 13 -13.64 9.05 -16.64
C ASP A 13 -13.59 10.31 -17.53
N ALA A 14 -12.50 10.50 -18.29
CA ALA A 14 -12.33 11.65 -19.19
C ALA A 14 -13.44 11.77 -20.26
N ASN A 15 -14.13 10.65 -20.55
CA ASN A 15 -15.26 10.59 -21.46
C ASN A 15 -16.62 10.89 -20.79
N GLY A 16 -16.62 11.28 -19.51
CA GLY A 16 -17.83 11.55 -18.73
C GLY A 16 -18.59 10.29 -18.29
N VAL A 17 -18.00 9.11 -18.47
CA VAL A 17 -18.59 7.84 -18.03
C VAL A 17 -18.39 7.69 -16.52
N MET A 18 -19.50 7.49 -15.82
CA MET A 18 -19.52 7.21 -14.39
C MET A 18 -19.30 5.72 -14.17
N SER A 19 -18.37 5.37 -13.29
CA SER A 19 -18.12 3.98 -12.88
C SER A 19 -17.90 3.92 -11.38
N ASN A 20 -18.23 2.80 -10.75
CA ASN A 20 -17.92 2.63 -9.33
C ASN A 20 -16.41 2.45 -9.13
N PHE A 21 -15.88 3.03 -8.07
CA PHE A 21 -14.51 2.77 -7.65
C PHE A 21 -14.36 1.29 -7.27
N ASP A 22 -13.36 0.66 -7.87
CA ASP A 22 -13.06 -0.75 -7.66
C ASP A 22 -11.60 -0.86 -7.14
N PRO A 23 -11.40 -1.15 -5.85
CA PRO A 23 -10.08 -1.22 -5.24
C PRO A 23 -9.26 -2.39 -5.82
N GLU A 24 -9.89 -3.48 -6.27
CA GLU A 24 -9.19 -4.63 -6.86
C GLU A 24 -8.62 -4.28 -8.23
N ARG A 25 -9.37 -3.51 -9.04
CA ARG A 25 -8.86 -2.97 -10.31
C ARG A 25 -7.68 -2.04 -10.08
N LEU A 26 -7.72 -1.20 -9.05
CA LEU A 26 -6.61 -0.32 -8.70
C LEU A 26 -5.38 -1.12 -8.24
N GLN A 27 -5.58 -2.10 -7.35
CA GLN A 27 -4.54 -3.02 -6.91
C GLN A 27 -3.88 -3.71 -8.11
N ALA A 28 -4.66 -4.30 -9.02
CA ALA A 28 -4.12 -4.97 -10.20
C ALA A 28 -3.29 -4.03 -11.10
N LYS A 29 -3.69 -2.75 -11.21
CA LYS A 29 -2.90 -1.74 -11.93
C LYS A 29 -1.57 -1.43 -11.22
N ILE A 30 -1.58 -1.28 -9.91
CA ILE A 30 -0.37 -1.00 -9.13
C ILE A 30 0.58 -2.21 -9.17
N ILE A 31 0.08 -3.44 -9.06
CA ILE A 31 0.86 -4.67 -9.21
C ILE A 31 1.61 -4.69 -10.54
N ARG A 32 0.92 -4.37 -11.65
CA ARG A 32 1.57 -4.29 -12.97
C ARG A 32 2.69 -3.25 -13.01
N CYS A 33 2.51 -2.12 -12.31
CA CYS A 33 3.53 -1.08 -12.23
C CYS A 33 4.72 -1.51 -11.38
N PHE A 34 4.50 -2.24 -10.29
CA PHE A 34 5.54 -2.79 -9.43
C PHE A 34 6.38 -3.81 -10.20
N LEU A 35 5.73 -4.72 -10.92
CA LEU A 35 6.40 -5.70 -11.79
C LEU A 35 7.22 -5.02 -12.89
N ALA A 36 6.68 -3.96 -13.51
CA ALA A 36 7.38 -3.21 -14.56
C ALA A 36 8.53 -2.34 -14.02
N ALA A 37 8.47 -1.92 -12.77
CA ALA A 37 9.56 -1.23 -12.06
C ALA A 37 10.59 -2.20 -11.44
N GLY A 38 10.36 -3.52 -11.49
CA GLY A 38 11.24 -4.52 -10.88
C GLY A 38 11.11 -4.67 -9.37
N ILE A 39 10.06 -4.11 -8.77
CA ILE A 39 9.78 -4.20 -7.32
C ILE A 39 9.14 -5.56 -7.02
N GLN A 40 9.74 -6.31 -6.09
CA GLN A 40 9.27 -7.64 -5.69
C GLN A 40 8.17 -7.60 -4.62
N GLU A 41 7.96 -6.47 -3.96
CA GLU A 41 7.00 -6.29 -2.86
C GLU A 41 5.56 -6.05 -3.36
N ILE A 42 5.04 -7.03 -4.10
CA ILE A 42 3.70 -6.98 -4.73
C ILE A 42 2.59 -6.77 -3.68
N TYR A 43 2.81 -7.18 -2.43
CA TYR A 43 1.85 -7.04 -1.34
C TYR A 43 1.55 -5.57 -0.98
N LEU A 44 2.47 -4.64 -1.24
CA LEU A 44 2.28 -3.21 -0.97
C LEU A 44 1.24 -2.56 -1.91
N ALA A 45 0.99 -3.17 -3.07
CA ALA A 45 -0.02 -2.68 -4.01
C ALA A 45 -1.44 -2.72 -3.41
N GLU A 46 -1.70 -3.69 -2.53
CA GLU A 46 -2.97 -3.77 -1.79
C GLU A 46 -3.09 -2.61 -0.80
N ASP A 47 -2.02 -2.34 -0.05
CA ASP A 47 -2.00 -1.29 0.96
C ASP A 47 -2.18 0.10 0.36
N ILE A 48 -1.56 0.34 -0.79
CA ILE A 48 -1.69 1.60 -1.51
C ILE A 48 -3.12 1.75 -2.04
N ALA A 49 -3.72 0.68 -2.58
CA ALA A 49 -5.11 0.73 -3.03
C ALA A 49 -6.08 1.05 -1.87
N LEU A 50 -5.85 0.46 -0.69
CA LEU A 50 -6.63 0.71 0.53
C LEU A 50 -6.40 2.13 1.08
N ALA A 51 -5.16 2.62 1.07
CA ALA A 51 -4.84 3.97 1.50
C ALA A 51 -5.52 5.02 0.60
N VAL A 52 -5.59 4.75 -0.71
CA VAL A 52 -6.30 5.60 -1.67
C VAL A 52 -7.81 5.57 -1.39
N GLU A 53 -8.39 4.38 -1.21
CA GLU A 53 -9.81 4.23 -0.87
C GLU A 53 -10.17 5.02 0.39
N PHE A 54 -9.37 4.86 1.46
CA PHE A 54 -9.54 5.57 2.72
C PHE A 54 -9.42 7.09 2.55
N ALA A 55 -8.44 7.56 1.76
CA ALA A 55 -8.27 8.99 1.48
C ALA A 55 -9.48 9.58 0.71
N LEU A 56 -10.09 8.81 -0.20
CA LEU A 56 -11.29 9.21 -0.92
C LEU A 56 -12.52 9.23 -0.01
N GLU A 57 -12.67 8.21 0.85
CA GLU A 57 -13.78 8.14 1.81
C GLU A 57 -13.75 9.24 2.87
N GLN A 58 -12.57 9.64 3.34
CA GLN A 58 -12.40 10.70 4.33
C GLN A 58 -12.51 12.12 3.74
N SER A 59 -12.65 12.25 2.42
CA SER A 59 -12.81 13.56 1.82
C SER A 59 -14.12 14.22 2.27
N LYS A 60 -14.08 15.52 2.56
CA LYS A 60 -15.23 16.31 3.07
C LYS A 60 -16.25 16.67 1.98
N ARG A 61 -16.28 15.97 0.85
CA ARG A 61 -17.20 16.29 -0.27
C ARG A 61 -18.57 15.69 0.00
N ASP A 62 -19.63 16.49 -0.17
CA ASP A 62 -21.02 16.05 0.00
C ASP A 62 -21.43 14.98 -1.04
N GLU A 63 -20.84 15.04 -2.24
CA GLU A 63 -20.95 14.00 -3.27
C GLU A 63 -19.62 13.26 -3.40
N LYS A 64 -19.63 11.94 -3.17
CA LYS A 64 -18.48 11.01 -3.28
C LYS A 64 -18.11 10.72 -4.74
N VAL A 65 -17.98 11.77 -5.55
CA VAL A 65 -17.69 11.72 -6.97
C VAL A 65 -16.29 12.30 -7.22
N PHE A 66 -15.42 11.51 -7.86
CA PHE A 66 -14.02 11.86 -8.10
C PHE A 66 -13.69 11.71 -9.58
N ALA A 67 -12.85 12.59 -10.10
CA ALA A 67 -12.30 12.38 -11.44
C ALA A 67 -11.23 11.27 -11.39
N LEU A 68 -11.13 10.45 -12.44
CA LEU A 68 -10.09 9.44 -12.56
C LEU A 68 -8.68 10.05 -12.44
N SER A 69 -8.50 11.28 -12.91
CA SER A 69 -7.25 12.04 -12.79
C SER A 69 -6.89 12.40 -11.34
N GLU A 70 -7.87 12.66 -10.47
CA GLU A 70 -7.66 12.94 -9.04
C GLU A 70 -7.25 11.67 -8.29
N VAL A 71 -7.85 10.52 -8.64
CA VAL A 71 -7.45 9.23 -8.08
C VAL A 71 -6.02 8.89 -8.51
N ASN A 72 -5.71 9.04 -9.79
CA ASN A 72 -4.38 8.76 -10.30
C ASN A 72 -3.30 9.68 -9.70
N SER A 73 -3.59 10.97 -9.47
CA SER A 73 -2.64 11.87 -8.81
C SER A 73 -2.44 11.52 -7.33
N THR A 74 -3.49 11.07 -6.66
CA THR A 74 -3.40 10.60 -5.26
C THR A 74 -2.55 9.32 -5.17
N VAL A 75 -2.72 8.39 -6.11
CA VAL A 75 -1.89 7.18 -6.20
C VAL A 75 -0.43 7.53 -6.45
N VAL A 76 -0.14 8.46 -7.38
CA VAL A 76 1.23 8.92 -7.63
C VAL A 76 1.83 9.57 -6.38
N ARG A 77 1.08 10.43 -5.68
CA ARG A 77 1.55 11.05 -4.45
C ARG A 77 1.87 10.02 -3.37
N ILE A 78 0.98 9.04 -3.16
CA ILE A 78 1.22 7.97 -2.18
C ILE A 78 2.42 7.12 -2.59
N LEU A 79 2.62 6.83 -3.88
CA LEU A 79 3.80 6.11 -4.37
C LEU A 79 5.11 6.90 -4.16
N GLU A 80 5.08 8.22 -4.34
CA GLU A 80 6.22 9.11 -4.08
C GLU A 80 6.50 9.21 -2.56
N ASP A 81 5.45 9.42 -1.75
CA ASP A 81 5.54 9.51 -0.28
C ASP A 81 6.01 8.20 0.37
N THR A 82 5.67 7.06 -0.24
CA THR A 82 6.09 5.71 0.22
C THR A 82 7.48 5.32 -0.26
N GLY A 83 8.16 6.17 -1.03
CA GLY A 83 9.54 5.93 -1.47
C GLY A 83 9.67 5.05 -2.72
N PHE A 84 8.60 4.90 -3.51
CA PHE A 84 8.61 4.17 -4.79
C PHE A 84 8.46 5.10 -6.01
N PRO A 85 9.41 6.03 -6.26
CA PRO A 85 9.33 6.97 -7.39
C PRO A 85 9.42 6.27 -8.76
N GLU A 86 10.03 5.08 -8.83
CA GLU A 86 10.13 4.29 -10.05
C GLU A 86 8.77 3.71 -10.46
N ALA A 87 8.02 3.14 -9.50
CA ALA A 87 6.64 2.71 -9.71
C ALA A 87 5.71 3.90 -10.01
N ALA A 88 5.90 5.03 -9.32
CA ALA A 88 5.15 6.27 -9.60
C ALA A 88 5.35 6.75 -11.04
N ASN A 89 6.59 6.72 -11.54
CA ASN A 89 6.92 7.07 -12.93
C ASN A 89 6.28 6.12 -13.96
N VAL A 90 6.31 4.81 -13.70
CA VAL A 90 5.67 3.82 -14.57
C VAL A 90 4.14 4.00 -14.57
N TYR A 91 3.56 4.21 -13.38
CA TYR A 91 2.12 4.46 -13.21
C TYR A 91 1.68 5.74 -13.94
N THR A 92 2.48 6.80 -13.85
CA THR A 92 2.24 8.08 -14.53
C THR A 92 2.27 7.94 -16.05
N ARG A 93 3.22 7.15 -16.58
CA ARG A 93 3.34 6.86 -18.02
C ARG A 93 2.18 6.02 -18.55
N GLY A 94 1.63 5.12 -17.74
CA GLY A 94 0.57 4.19 -18.13
C GLY A 94 -0.87 4.74 -18.02
N ASN A 95 -1.14 5.69 -17.12
CA ASN A 95 -2.50 6.11 -16.77
C ASN A 95 -2.89 7.55 -17.16
N SER A 96 -2.21 8.14 -18.15
CA SER A 96 -2.57 9.47 -18.67
C SER A 96 -2.79 10.51 -17.56
N CYS A 97 -1.96 10.49 -16.52
CA CYS A 97 -1.84 11.66 -15.65
C CYS A 97 -1.36 12.79 -16.55
N SER A 98 -2.25 13.73 -16.85
CA SER A 98 -1.92 14.93 -17.59
C SER A 98 -0.84 15.65 -16.78
N ARG A 99 0.42 15.43 -17.15
CA ARG A 99 1.52 16.28 -16.72
C ARG A 99 1.14 17.67 -17.17
N VAL A 100 0.85 18.55 -16.21
CA VAL A 100 0.68 19.97 -16.48
C VAL A 100 2.05 20.46 -16.95
N THR A 101 2.25 20.45 -18.26
CA THR A 101 3.44 21.00 -18.88
C THR A 101 3.22 22.49 -19.04
N PHE A 102 4.11 23.29 -18.48
CA PHE A 102 4.11 24.71 -18.73
C PHE A 102 4.94 24.98 -19.98
N ASN A 103 4.49 25.95 -20.78
CA ASN A 103 5.29 26.48 -21.87
C ASN A 103 6.53 27.15 -21.28
N SER A 104 7.65 27.10 -22.00
CA SER A 104 8.92 27.73 -21.61
C SER A 104 8.89 29.27 -21.73
N GLU A 105 7.75 29.90 -21.47
CA GLU A 105 7.58 31.35 -21.55
C GLU A 105 8.12 32.05 -20.29
N SER A 106 8.75 33.20 -20.51
CA SER A 106 9.44 33.95 -19.45
C SER A 106 8.54 34.36 -18.29
N GLU A 107 7.25 34.59 -18.55
CA GLU A 107 6.28 34.96 -17.52
C GLU A 107 5.81 33.77 -16.66
N THR A 108 5.79 32.57 -17.24
CA THR A 108 5.33 31.36 -16.54
C THR A 108 6.44 30.84 -15.63
N ILE A 109 7.68 30.86 -16.12
CA ILE A 109 8.88 30.47 -15.36
C ILE A 109 9.13 31.45 -14.21
N SER A 110 9.03 32.77 -14.43
CA SER A 110 9.24 33.77 -13.37
C SER A 110 8.21 33.65 -12.24
N LYS A 111 6.92 33.41 -12.57
CA LYS A 111 5.87 33.15 -11.58
C LYS A 111 6.11 31.85 -10.81
N LEU A 112 6.59 30.79 -11.48
CA LEU A 112 6.92 29.51 -10.86
C LEU A 112 8.11 29.63 -9.89
N ILE A 113 9.20 30.27 -10.32
CA ILE A 113 10.39 30.51 -9.49
C ILE A 113 10.04 31.42 -8.31
N LYS A 114 9.28 32.50 -8.53
CA LYS A 114 8.83 33.41 -7.46
C LYS A 114 8.01 32.67 -6.41
N LYS A 115 7.09 31.80 -6.84
CA LYS A 115 6.22 31.03 -5.92
C LYS A 115 6.98 29.94 -5.15
N HIS A 116 7.95 29.28 -5.77
CA HIS A 116 8.64 28.13 -5.18
C HIS A 116 9.94 28.46 -4.44
N LEU A 117 10.68 29.50 -4.84
CA LEU A 117 11.92 29.93 -4.18
C LEU A 117 11.76 31.22 -3.36
N GLY A 118 10.63 31.94 -3.48
CA GLY A 118 10.40 33.17 -2.69
C GLY A 118 11.34 34.33 -3.02
N LEU A 119 11.97 34.30 -4.19
CA LEU A 119 12.94 35.31 -4.64
C LEU A 119 12.24 36.51 -5.28
N GLU A 120 12.76 37.72 -5.05
CA GLU A 120 12.26 38.97 -5.65
C GLU A 120 13.39 39.84 -6.21
N GLY A 121 13.10 40.61 -7.27
CA GLY A 121 14.04 41.57 -7.86
C GLY A 121 15.04 40.96 -8.85
N SER A 122 16.25 41.52 -8.90
CA SER A 122 17.28 41.21 -9.91
C SER A 122 17.76 39.77 -9.93
N SER A 123 17.67 39.04 -8.81
CA SER A 123 18.05 37.62 -8.73
C SER A 123 17.02 36.70 -9.42
N LEU A 124 15.74 37.08 -9.41
CA LEU A 124 14.68 36.35 -10.10
C LEU A 124 14.84 36.48 -11.61
N ASP A 125 15.10 37.69 -12.10
CA ASP A 125 15.28 37.96 -13.54
C ASP A 125 16.52 37.27 -14.09
N PHE A 126 17.60 37.22 -13.30
CA PHE A 126 18.82 36.51 -13.64
C PHE A 126 18.60 34.99 -13.72
N LEU A 127 18.01 34.37 -12.68
CA LEU A 127 17.72 32.94 -12.66
C LEU A 127 16.72 32.54 -13.74
N THR A 128 15.68 33.34 -13.95
CA THR A 128 14.71 33.13 -15.02
C THR A 128 15.40 33.16 -16.40
N GLY A 129 16.28 34.13 -16.63
CA GLY A 129 17.07 34.22 -17.86
C GLY A 129 17.96 32.99 -18.10
N LYS A 130 18.61 32.48 -17.04
CA LYS A 130 19.45 31.28 -17.10
C LYS A 130 18.66 30.00 -17.33
N VAL A 131 17.52 29.84 -16.67
CA VAL A 131 16.62 28.69 -16.88
C VAL A 131 16.06 28.71 -18.30
N ILE A 132 15.75 29.87 -18.88
CA ILE A 132 15.33 30.00 -20.28
C ILE A 132 16.49 29.68 -21.24
N GLU A 133 17.69 30.17 -20.98
CA GLU A 133 18.88 29.88 -21.79
C GLU A 133 19.17 28.37 -21.80
N ALA A 134 19.11 27.72 -20.64
CA ALA A 134 19.30 26.28 -20.49
C ALA A 134 18.18 25.48 -21.17
N SER A 135 16.92 25.91 -21.02
CA SER A 135 15.77 25.27 -21.68
C SER A 135 15.86 25.38 -23.21
N SER A 136 16.34 26.52 -23.71
CA SER A 136 16.59 26.74 -25.14
C SER A 136 17.73 25.87 -25.67
N LYS A 137 18.85 25.78 -24.93
CA LYS A 137 19.99 24.89 -25.28
C LYS A 137 19.60 23.41 -25.31
N LEU A 138 18.73 22.99 -24.40
CA LEU A 138 18.22 21.62 -24.31
C LEU A 138 17.01 21.36 -25.23
N ASN A 139 16.57 22.37 -25.99
CA ASN A 139 15.42 22.32 -26.91
C ASN A 139 14.11 21.88 -26.20
N ILE A 140 13.96 22.25 -24.93
CA ILE A 140 12.81 21.91 -24.09
C ILE A 140 11.72 22.97 -24.33
N LYS A 141 10.69 22.60 -25.08
CA LYS A 141 9.54 23.48 -25.38
C LYS A 141 8.44 23.41 -24.31
N ASN A 142 8.22 22.23 -23.76
CA ASN A 142 7.20 21.95 -22.75
C ASN A 142 7.80 21.03 -21.69
N ALA A 143 7.82 21.48 -20.43
CA ALA A 143 8.35 20.69 -19.33
C ALA A 143 7.46 20.79 -18.09
N PRO A 144 7.51 19.77 -17.21
CA PRO A 144 6.84 19.85 -15.92
C PRO A 144 7.47 20.96 -15.06
N PRO A 145 6.68 21.64 -14.21
CA PRO A 145 7.14 22.77 -13.40
C PRO A 145 8.29 22.42 -12.46
N THR A 146 8.36 21.17 -12.01
CA THR A 146 9.45 20.64 -11.19
C THR A 146 10.82 20.73 -11.87
N LEU A 147 10.89 20.50 -13.18
CA LEU A 147 12.15 20.61 -13.93
C LEU A 147 12.67 22.06 -13.94
N PHE A 148 11.79 23.04 -14.14
CA PHE A 148 12.17 24.44 -14.12
C PHE A 148 12.62 24.91 -12.72
N VAL A 149 11.99 24.39 -11.67
CA VAL A 149 12.38 24.69 -10.27
C VAL A 149 13.71 24.04 -9.90
N GLU A 150 13.95 22.80 -10.32
CA GLU A 150 15.25 22.13 -10.07
C GLU A 150 16.38 22.76 -10.88
N LEU A 151 16.13 23.20 -12.13
CA LEU A 151 17.10 24.00 -12.89
C LEU A 151 17.38 25.34 -12.20
N ALA A 152 16.35 26.00 -11.64
CA ALA A 152 16.52 27.24 -10.89
C ALA A 152 17.38 27.03 -9.63
N LYS A 153 17.15 25.96 -8.87
CA LYS A 153 17.98 25.58 -7.71
C LYS A 153 19.41 25.22 -8.11
N TYR A 154 19.59 24.53 -9.23
CA TYR A 154 20.91 24.19 -9.75
C TYR A 154 21.73 25.47 -10.03
N TYR A 155 21.16 26.45 -10.72
CA TYR A 155 21.84 27.72 -10.99
C TYR A 155 21.99 28.62 -9.75
N GLU A 156 21.08 28.52 -8.78
CA GLU A 156 21.26 29.15 -7.46
C GLU A 156 22.46 28.56 -6.72
N THR A 157 22.70 27.26 -6.87
CA THR A 157 23.80 26.53 -6.20
C THR A 157 25.15 26.72 -6.92
N GLU A 158 25.17 26.82 -8.26
CA GLU A 158 26.41 27.00 -9.04
C GLU A 158 27.06 28.38 -8.86
N GLU A 159 26.30 29.44 -8.55
CA GLU A 159 26.82 30.82 -8.50
C GLU A 159 26.97 31.41 -7.07
N LEU A 160 26.64 30.66 -6.02
CA LEU A 160 27.07 30.98 -4.64
C LEU A 160 28.41 30.29 -4.34
N PRO A 161 29.56 30.99 -4.35
CA PRO A 161 30.84 30.39 -4.01
C PRO A 161 30.88 30.16 -2.50
N GLY A 162 30.44 28.99 -2.05
CA GLY A 162 30.52 28.62 -0.65
C GLY A 162 29.36 27.78 -0.19
N ASN A 163 29.27 26.55 -0.71
CA ASN A 163 29.11 25.34 0.09
C ASN A 163 29.06 24.20 -0.91
N ALA A 164 30.21 23.58 -1.18
CA ALA A 164 30.20 22.20 -1.62
C ALA A 164 29.42 21.46 -0.55
N ILE A 165 28.16 21.14 -0.83
CA ILE A 165 27.39 20.19 -0.04
C ILE A 165 28.20 18.91 -0.19
N GLU A 166 28.99 18.59 0.83
CA GLU A 166 29.58 17.26 0.95
C GLU A 166 28.44 16.29 0.66
N PRO A 167 28.62 15.34 -0.29
CA PRO A 167 27.59 14.35 -0.54
C PRO A 167 27.26 13.74 0.81
N LEU A 168 26.01 13.94 1.27
CA LEU A 168 25.53 13.36 2.51
C LEU A 168 25.98 11.91 2.49
N PRO A 169 26.63 11.41 3.56
CA PRO A 169 26.99 10.01 3.61
C PRO A 169 25.72 9.25 3.27
N MET A 170 25.74 8.51 2.17
CA MET A 170 24.71 7.51 1.91
C MET A 170 24.76 6.64 3.16
N GLU A 171 23.82 6.84 4.08
CA GLU A 171 23.49 5.82 5.05
C GLU A 171 23.22 4.60 4.17
N THR A 172 24.18 3.68 4.17
CA THR A 172 23.98 2.31 3.71
C THR A 172 22.59 1.94 4.14
N TRP A 173 21.71 1.70 3.17
CA TRP A 173 20.30 1.47 3.39
C TRP A 173 20.15 0.44 4.49
N GLU A 174 19.92 0.91 5.71
CA GLU A 174 19.81 0.06 6.86
C GLU A 174 18.40 -0.50 6.79
N GLU A 175 18.28 -1.72 6.25
CA GLU A 175 17.06 -2.53 6.21
C GLU A 175 16.29 -2.52 7.55
N SER A 176 16.98 -2.18 8.65
CA SER A 176 16.46 -1.97 10.01
C SER A 176 15.46 -0.83 10.19
N LYS A 177 15.49 0.27 9.42
CA LYS A 177 14.58 1.43 9.69
C LYS A 177 13.13 1.20 9.24
N HIS A 178 12.85 0.21 8.38
CA HIS A 178 11.51 -0.03 7.82
C HIS A 178 10.64 -0.96 8.65
N TRP A 179 11.21 -1.69 9.62
CA TRP A 179 10.50 -2.70 10.40
C TRP A 179 10.44 -2.29 11.86
N LEU A 180 9.22 -2.15 12.40
CA LEU A 180 8.99 -2.02 13.84
C LEU A 180 9.25 -3.34 14.56
N VAL A 181 8.83 -4.45 13.93
CA VAL A 181 9.05 -5.80 14.44
C VAL A 181 9.45 -6.70 13.28
N LYS A 182 10.68 -7.21 13.32
CA LYS A 182 11.15 -8.23 12.37
C LYS A 182 10.49 -9.57 12.66
N MET A 183 10.22 -10.34 11.60
CA MET A 183 9.61 -11.67 11.71
C MET A 183 10.45 -12.63 12.56
N GLU A 184 11.78 -12.53 12.49
CA GLU A 184 12.71 -13.37 13.26
C GLU A 184 12.59 -13.15 14.78
N ASP A 185 12.41 -11.91 15.19
CA ASP A 185 12.28 -11.57 16.60
C ASP A 185 10.89 -11.92 17.13
N LEU A 186 9.86 -11.80 16.28
CA LEU A 186 8.52 -12.29 16.57
C LEU A 186 8.54 -13.81 16.75
N TYR A 187 9.18 -14.56 15.85
CA TYR A 187 9.29 -16.02 15.93
C TYR A 187 9.94 -16.50 17.24
N LYS A 188 10.97 -15.81 17.73
CA LYS A 188 11.65 -16.12 19.00
C LYS A 188 10.78 -15.93 20.25
N ARG A 189 9.75 -15.08 20.19
CA ARG A 189 8.82 -14.85 21.31
C ARG A 189 7.52 -15.66 21.23
N LEU A 190 7.21 -16.25 20.07
CA LEU A 190 6.02 -17.11 19.91
C LEU A 190 6.06 -18.38 20.76
N ASN A 191 4.86 -18.87 21.13
CA ASN A 191 4.70 -20.14 21.83
C ASN A 191 4.93 -21.36 20.89
N ALA A 192 5.14 -22.54 21.47
CA ALA A 192 5.42 -23.77 20.69
C ALA A 192 4.28 -24.14 19.72
N ALA A 193 3.02 -23.88 20.06
CA ALA A 193 1.87 -24.19 19.21
C ALA A 193 1.83 -23.31 17.95
N SER A 194 2.07 -22.01 18.09
CA SER A 194 2.18 -21.06 16.99
C SER A 194 3.39 -21.36 16.11
N ARG A 195 4.54 -21.73 16.70
CA ARG A 195 5.73 -22.13 15.93
C ARG A 195 5.49 -23.38 15.11
N ASN A 196 4.88 -24.42 15.70
CA ASN A 196 4.57 -25.65 14.98
C ASN A 196 3.68 -25.41 13.75
N LEU A 197 2.70 -24.49 13.86
CA LEU A 197 1.85 -24.12 12.72
C LEU A 197 2.58 -23.28 11.66
N ILE A 198 3.56 -22.47 12.05
CA ILE A 198 4.42 -21.73 11.10
C ILE A 198 5.37 -22.69 10.38
N ASP A 199 6.00 -23.61 11.12
CA ASP A 199 6.92 -24.61 10.57
C ASP A 199 6.18 -25.58 9.64
N ALA A 200 4.94 -25.94 9.98
CA ALA A 200 4.04 -26.71 9.13
C ALA A 200 3.48 -25.92 7.93
N LYS A 201 3.88 -24.66 7.74
CA LYS A 201 3.44 -23.75 6.67
C LYS A 201 1.93 -23.46 6.67
N VAL A 202 1.24 -23.79 7.75
CA VAL A 202 -0.19 -23.49 7.96
C VAL A 202 -0.40 -21.99 8.19
N LEU A 203 0.50 -21.37 8.96
CA LEU A 203 0.46 -19.94 9.25
C LEU A 203 1.65 -19.22 8.63
N ARG A 204 1.42 -18.11 7.96
CA ARG A 204 2.48 -17.15 7.62
C ARG A 204 2.18 -15.81 8.24
N LEU A 205 3.16 -15.27 8.96
CA LEU A 205 3.12 -13.93 9.54
C LEU A 205 4.10 -13.04 8.79
N THR A 206 3.67 -11.81 8.51
CA THR A 206 4.58 -10.77 8.03
C THR A 206 5.10 -9.95 9.21
N GLY A 207 6.31 -9.41 9.09
CA GLY A 207 6.81 -8.43 10.05
C GLY A 207 5.91 -7.18 10.10
N VAL A 208 6.01 -6.43 11.20
CA VAL A 208 5.29 -5.16 11.34
C VAL A 208 6.18 -4.06 10.77
N SER A 209 5.71 -3.39 9.72
CA SER A 209 6.43 -2.27 9.13
C SER A 209 6.21 -0.98 9.93
N SER A 210 7.23 -0.13 9.97
CA SER A 210 7.16 1.24 10.49
C SER A 210 6.27 2.16 9.67
N MET A 211 6.14 1.92 8.36
CA MET A 211 5.35 2.80 7.49
C MET A 211 3.85 2.48 7.55
N PHE A 212 3.50 1.20 7.69
CA PHE A 212 2.13 0.72 7.83
C PHE A 212 2.03 -0.28 8.97
N PRO A 213 1.87 0.21 10.21
CA PRO A 213 1.81 -0.64 11.39
C PRO A 213 0.51 -1.47 11.33
N SER A 214 0.61 -2.71 10.83
CA SER A 214 -0.49 -3.67 10.69
C SER A 214 0.02 -5.09 10.90
N ILE A 215 -0.84 -5.95 11.46
CA ILE A 215 -0.54 -7.37 11.65
C ILE A 215 -1.22 -8.14 10.53
N ARG A 216 -0.46 -8.79 9.65
CA ARG A 216 -1.02 -9.66 8.61
C ARG A 216 -0.72 -11.10 8.87
N ILE A 217 -1.76 -11.89 8.77
CA ILE A 217 -1.74 -13.32 9.03
C ILE A 217 -2.35 -14.01 7.82
N PHE A 218 -1.59 -14.91 7.22
CA PHE A 218 -2.06 -15.80 6.19
C PHE A 218 -2.30 -17.17 6.80
N PHE A 219 -3.52 -17.68 6.66
CA PHE A 219 -3.91 -18.99 7.14
C PHE A 219 -4.19 -19.88 5.93
N MET A 220 -3.36 -20.90 5.73
CA MET A 220 -3.45 -21.88 4.65
C MET A 220 -4.34 -23.03 5.11
N ILE A 221 -5.61 -23.02 4.70
CA ILE A 221 -6.60 -23.98 5.22
C ILE A 221 -6.38 -25.40 4.70
N ASN A 222 -5.83 -25.59 3.50
CA ASN A 222 -5.52 -26.92 2.99
C ASN A 222 -4.35 -27.56 3.74
N GLU A 223 -3.31 -26.77 4.02
CA GLU A 223 -2.18 -27.25 4.83
C GLU A 223 -2.63 -27.54 6.27
N PHE A 224 -3.59 -26.77 6.80
CA PHE A 224 -4.19 -27.03 8.10
C PHE A 224 -4.92 -28.38 8.15
N VAL A 225 -5.70 -28.69 7.13
CA VAL A 225 -6.42 -29.96 6.97
C VAL A 225 -5.44 -31.13 6.87
N ASN A 226 -4.37 -30.98 6.07
CA ASN A 226 -3.31 -31.98 5.94
C ASN A 226 -2.55 -32.18 7.25
N PHE A 227 -2.23 -31.10 7.97
CA PHE A 227 -1.54 -31.15 9.26
C PHE A 227 -2.32 -31.94 10.32
N HIS A 228 -3.65 -31.85 10.28
CA HIS A 228 -4.54 -32.60 11.17
C HIS A 228 -4.95 -33.98 10.62
N GLY A 229 -4.47 -34.37 9.44
CA GLY A 229 -4.81 -35.64 8.80
C GLY A 229 -6.31 -35.80 8.52
N LEU A 230 -7.00 -34.69 8.24
CA LEU A 230 -8.44 -34.68 7.99
C LEU A 230 -8.72 -35.04 6.53
N GLU A 231 -9.50 -36.09 6.29
CA GLU A 231 -9.94 -36.51 4.96
C GLU A 231 -11.39 -36.09 4.71
N GLY A 232 -11.69 -35.67 3.47
CA GLY A 232 -13.02 -35.20 3.08
C GLY A 232 -14.05 -36.33 2.95
N PRO A 233 -15.36 -36.00 2.97
CA PRO A 233 -15.94 -34.66 3.05
C PRO A 233 -15.97 -34.11 4.48
N LEU A 234 -15.48 -32.88 4.66
CA LEU A 234 -15.43 -32.22 5.96
C LEU A 234 -16.69 -31.39 6.19
N THR A 235 -17.19 -31.42 7.43
CA THR A 235 -18.31 -30.57 7.85
C THR A 235 -17.82 -29.53 8.86
N GLU A 236 -18.58 -28.45 9.00
CA GLU A 236 -18.29 -27.38 9.98
C GLU A 236 -18.06 -27.95 11.39
N MET A 237 -18.89 -28.91 11.83
CA MET A 237 -18.76 -29.54 13.15
C MET A 237 -17.44 -30.28 13.36
N ILE A 238 -16.85 -30.85 12.31
CA ILE A 238 -15.55 -31.53 12.38
C ILE A 238 -14.43 -30.50 12.52
N LEU A 239 -14.56 -29.34 11.87
CA LEU A 239 -13.53 -28.31 11.80
C LEU A 239 -13.51 -27.39 13.02
N ILE A 240 -14.67 -27.05 13.60
CA ILE A 240 -14.80 -26.14 14.75
C ILE A 240 -13.76 -26.37 15.88
N PRO A 241 -13.57 -27.59 16.42
CA PRO A 241 -12.61 -27.80 17.51
C PRO A 241 -11.17 -27.49 17.10
N TYR A 242 -10.79 -27.80 15.87
CA TYR A 242 -9.46 -27.51 15.33
C TYR A 242 -9.30 -26.01 15.06
N LEU A 243 -10.32 -25.37 14.49
CA LEU A 243 -10.35 -23.92 14.25
C LEU A 243 -10.20 -23.13 15.55
N PHE A 244 -10.77 -23.60 16.67
CA PHE A 244 -10.57 -23.00 17.98
C PHE A 244 -9.15 -23.16 18.52
N SER A 245 -8.48 -24.27 18.20
CA SER A 245 -7.05 -24.44 18.51
C SER A 245 -6.19 -23.50 17.66
N ALA A 246 -6.52 -23.35 16.37
CA ALA A 246 -5.85 -22.43 15.47
C ALA A 246 -6.04 -20.97 15.91
N SER A 247 -7.25 -20.58 16.33
CA SER A 247 -7.53 -19.21 16.78
C SER A 247 -6.74 -18.84 18.03
N LYS A 248 -6.50 -19.77 18.96
CA LYS A 248 -5.59 -19.55 20.10
C LYS A 248 -4.15 -19.31 19.66
N ALA A 249 -3.67 -20.07 18.68
CA ALA A 249 -2.33 -19.89 18.14
C ALA A 249 -2.18 -18.56 17.39
N ILE A 250 -3.19 -18.17 16.61
CA ILE A 250 -3.25 -16.88 15.91
C ILE A 250 -3.36 -15.72 16.91
N SER A 251 -4.19 -15.84 17.93
CA SER A 251 -4.33 -14.85 19.01
C SER A 251 -3.00 -14.60 19.71
N ASN A 252 -2.25 -15.67 19.99
CA ASN A 252 -0.92 -15.54 20.57
C ASN A 252 0.06 -14.78 19.65
N CYS A 253 -0.05 -14.96 18.33
CA CYS A 253 0.75 -14.19 17.39
C CYS A 253 0.37 -12.70 17.41
N ILE A 254 -0.92 -12.39 17.49
CA ILE A 254 -1.43 -11.02 17.57
C ILE A 254 -0.96 -10.34 18.86
N THR A 255 -1.12 -11.00 20.02
CA THR A 255 -0.71 -10.42 21.31
C THR A 255 0.79 -10.20 21.36
N THR A 256 1.59 -11.17 20.90
CA THR A 256 3.06 -11.03 20.86
C THR A 256 3.48 -9.88 19.94
N ALA A 257 2.84 -9.74 18.78
CA ALA A 257 3.13 -8.64 17.84
C ALA A 257 2.75 -7.27 18.43
N GLN A 258 1.62 -7.19 19.13
CA GLN A 258 1.17 -5.98 19.82
C GLN A 258 2.11 -5.61 20.97
N GLU A 259 2.51 -6.56 21.82
CA GLU A 259 3.46 -6.34 22.91
C GLU A 259 4.80 -5.79 22.39
N MET A 260 5.36 -6.40 21.35
CA MET A 260 6.63 -5.96 20.76
C MET A 260 6.53 -4.57 20.09
N THR A 261 5.35 -4.22 19.58
CA THR A 261 5.13 -2.89 18.97
C THR A 261 4.92 -1.81 20.03
N ILE A 262 4.28 -2.15 21.15
CA ILE A 262 4.17 -1.28 22.33
C ILE A 262 5.57 -1.01 22.91
N GLU A 263 6.42 -2.05 23.01
CA GLU A 263 7.82 -1.93 23.46
C GLU A 263 8.66 -1.02 22.55
N SER A 264 8.42 -1.04 21.22
CA SER A 264 9.29 -0.37 20.24
C SER A 264 8.84 1.04 19.83
N SER A 265 7.54 1.32 19.83
CA SER A 265 6.96 2.54 19.22
C SER A 265 5.85 3.21 20.04
N GLY A 266 5.53 2.69 21.23
CA GLY A 266 4.44 3.19 22.06
C GLY A 266 3.08 2.60 21.69
N ASN A 267 2.03 3.12 22.32
CA ASN A 267 0.69 2.50 22.35
C ASN A 267 -0.09 2.71 21.04
N ILE A 268 0.28 1.99 19.98
CA ILE A 268 -0.39 1.97 18.69
C ILE A 268 -1.24 0.69 18.61
N GLU A 269 -2.57 0.83 18.55
CA GLU A 269 -3.45 -0.30 18.23
C GLU A 269 -3.25 -0.70 16.77
N LEU A 270 -2.79 -1.94 16.55
CA LEU A 270 -2.50 -2.46 15.22
C LEU A 270 -3.75 -3.13 14.62
N PRO A 271 -4.22 -2.70 13.43
CA PRO A 271 -5.26 -3.42 12.70
C PRO A 271 -4.75 -4.82 12.29
N VAL A 272 -5.61 -5.82 12.48
CA VAL A 272 -5.32 -7.23 12.15
C VAL A 272 -6.00 -7.60 10.83
N PHE A 273 -5.21 -8.07 9.88
CA PHE A 273 -5.66 -8.58 8.58
C PHE A 273 -5.47 -10.09 8.52
N LEU A 274 -6.55 -10.82 8.24
CA LEU A 274 -6.53 -12.27 8.08
C LEU A 274 -6.86 -12.64 6.64
N ASN A 275 -5.94 -13.33 5.98
CA ASN A 275 -6.07 -13.77 4.60
C ASN A 275 -6.07 -15.30 4.52
N ILE A 276 -7.07 -15.87 3.84
CA ILE A 276 -7.17 -17.30 3.55
C ILE A 276 -7.13 -17.47 2.02
N PRO A 277 -5.93 -17.67 1.45
CA PRO A 277 -5.74 -17.58 0.01
C PRO A 277 -6.15 -18.84 -0.76
N ASP A 278 -6.36 -19.96 -0.07
CA ASP A 278 -6.52 -21.30 -0.63
C ASP A 278 -7.90 -21.91 -0.35
N MET A 279 -8.90 -21.07 -0.06
CA MET A 279 -10.25 -21.50 0.26
C MET A 279 -10.99 -22.06 -0.95
N SER A 280 -10.77 -21.52 -2.15
CA SER A 280 -11.35 -22.06 -3.39
C SER A 280 -10.96 -23.51 -3.63
N ASN A 281 -9.69 -23.86 -3.38
CA ASN A 281 -9.21 -25.23 -3.45
C ASN A 281 -9.85 -26.10 -2.36
N PHE A 282 -9.93 -25.59 -1.14
CA PHE A 282 -10.55 -26.31 -0.02
C PHE A 282 -12.04 -26.61 -0.27
N ALA A 283 -12.78 -25.63 -0.81
CA ALA A 283 -14.19 -25.79 -1.14
C ALA A 283 -14.41 -26.91 -2.17
N THR A 284 -13.55 -27.00 -3.18
CA THR A 284 -13.66 -28.00 -4.23
C THR A 284 -13.17 -29.38 -3.81
N SER A 285 -12.06 -29.48 -3.07
CA SER A 285 -11.44 -30.76 -2.69
C SER A 285 -12.03 -31.38 -1.42
N CYS A 286 -12.31 -30.56 -0.40
CA CYS A 286 -12.65 -31.04 0.94
C CYS A 286 -14.14 -30.88 1.27
N LEU A 287 -14.80 -29.86 0.72
CA LEU A 287 -16.25 -29.65 0.88
C LEU A 287 -17.07 -30.21 -0.29
N GLN A 288 -16.43 -30.59 -1.41
CA GLN A 288 -17.09 -31.02 -2.65
C GLN A 288 -18.14 -30.02 -3.16
N ALA A 289 -17.87 -28.73 -2.98
CA ALA A 289 -18.77 -27.61 -3.27
C ALA A 289 -18.30 -26.82 -4.51
N SER A 290 -19.23 -26.12 -5.19
CA SER A 290 -18.92 -25.26 -6.33
C SER A 290 -18.39 -23.88 -5.86
N TRP A 291 -17.25 -23.46 -6.39
CA TRP A 291 -16.74 -22.09 -6.25
C TRP A 291 -17.13 -21.27 -7.48
N PRO A 292 -17.60 -20.01 -7.36
CA PRO A 292 -17.67 -19.14 -6.17
C PRO A 292 -18.99 -19.19 -5.39
N GLU A 293 -19.96 -20.03 -5.77
CA GLU A 293 -21.31 -20.04 -5.18
C GLU A 293 -21.30 -20.31 -3.67
N CYS A 294 -20.34 -21.10 -3.18
CA CYS A 294 -20.17 -21.44 -1.76
C CYS A 294 -19.22 -20.52 -0.98
N GLU A 295 -18.82 -19.36 -1.53
CA GLU A 295 -17.95 -18.40 -0.82
C GLU A 295 -18.57 -17.95 0.51
N LYS A 296 -19.88 -17.71 0.52
CA LYS A 296 -20.61 -17.28 1.72
C LYS A 296 -20.60 -18.35 2.81
N ASP A 297 -20.83 -19.61 2.42
CA ASP A 297 -20.82 -20.74 3.37
C ASP A 297 -19.39 -20.99 3.90
N CYS A 298 -18.36 -20.81 3.07
CA CYS A 298 -16.97 -20.87 3.51
C CYS A 298 -16.60 -19.73 4.49
N ARG A 299 -17.14 -18.52 4.28
CA ARG A 299 -17.00 -17.41 5.23
C ARG A 299 -17.68 -17.72 6.57
N ASP A 300 -18.89 -18.27 6.53
CA ASP A 300 -19.63 -18.65 7.74
C ASP A 300 -18.90 -19.76 8.50
N MET A 301 -18.28 -20.72 7.80
CA MET A 301 -17.47 -21.79 8.40
C MET A 301 -16.21 -21.27 9.12
N VAL A 302 -15.63 -20.15 8.67
CA VAL A 302 -14.46 -19.51 9.30
C VAL A 302 -14.87 -18.50 10.38
N ALA A 303 -16.14 -18.10 10.43
CA ALA A 303 -16.63 -17.13 11.42
C ALA A 303 -16.31 -17.52 12.88
N PRO A 304 -16.40 -18.80 13.31
CA PRO A 304 -15.99 -19.21 14.66
C PRO A 304 -14.50 -18.97 14.96
N LEU A 305 -13.64 -19.09 13.94
CA LEU A 305 -12.21 -18.77 14.07
C LEU A 305 -12.05 -17.27 14.32
N CYS A 306 -12.71 -16.42 13.54
CA CYS A 306 -12.64 -14.96 13.70
C CYS A 306 -13.22 -14.47 15.04
N GLN A 307 -14.32 -15.07 15.50
CA GLN A 307 -14.97 -14.70 16.77
C GLN A 307 -14.16 -15.10 18.00
N SER A 308 -13.29 -16.11 17.88
CA SER A 308 -12.47 -16.61 18.99
C SER A 308 -11.08 -15.96 19.06
N LEU A 309 -10.82 -14.94 18.23
CA LEU A 309 -9.57 -14.17 18.28
C LEU A 309 -9.57 -13.14 19.41
N SER A 310 -8.39 -12.91 20.00
CA SER A 310 -8.18 -11.93 21.07
C SER A 310 -8.38 -10.47 20.65
N ALA A 311 -8.32 -10.17 19.35
CA ALA A 311 -8.51 -8.84 18.78
C ALA A 311 -9.49 -8.91 17.58
N PRO A 312 -10.31 -7.87 17.37
CA PRO A 312 -11.21 -7.82 16.22
C PRO A 312 -10.40 -7.80 14.92
N VAL A 313 -10.70 -8.73 14.02
CA VAL A 313 -10.14 -8.74 12.66
C VAL A 313 -10.72 -7.56 11.89
N PHE A 314 -9.85 -6.68 11.41
CA PHE A 314 -10.25 -5.51 10.65
C PHE A 314 -10.75 -5.88 9.25
N LYS A 315 -10.10 -6.85 8.58
CA LYS A 315 -10.51 -7.35 7.27
C LYS A 315 -10.18 -8.84 7.12
N LEU A 316 -11.17 -9.61 6.65
CA LEU A 316 -11.04 -11.02 6.28
C LEU A 316 -11.11 -11.14 4.75
N LYS A 317 -10.06 -11.68 4.13
CA LYS A 317 -10.03 -11.98 2.70
C LYS A 317 -10.03 -13.48 2.49
N ILE A 318 -10.95 -13.97 1.65
CA ILE A 318 -11.06 -15.38 1.29
C ILE A 318 -10.99 -15.46 -0.23
N SER A 319 -10.14 -16.33 -0.77
CA SER A 319 -9.96 -16.56 -2.21
C SER A 319 -9.72 -18.03 -2.55
#